data_AF-A0A957EG88-F1
#
_entry.id   AF-A0A957EG88-F1
#
_cell.length_a   1.000
_cell.length_b   1.000
_cell.length_c   1.000
_cell.angle_alpha   90.00
_cell.angle_beta   90.00
_cell.angle_gamma   90.00
#
_symmetry.space_group_name_H-M   'P 1'
#
loop_
_entity.id
_entity.type
_entity.pdbx_description
1 polymer ?
#
loop_
_entity_poly.entity_id
_entity_poly.type
_entity_poly.pdbx_seq_one_letter_code
_entity_poly.pdbx_strand_id
1 'polypeptide(L)' 'YWEELDVPALAIFGLEDTNVPALESETRLQTLSNSNITVKVYEGSGHNLETPLGEGNLVVRQEVLDDLLNFIMSN' A
#
# COMPACT_ATOMS: atom_id res chain seq x y z
N TYR A 1 -9.66 -13.37 7.91
CA TYR A 1 -8.39 -12.87 8.52
C TYR A 1 -8.31 -11.34 8.54
N TRP A 2 -8.24 -10.65 7.40
CA TRP A 2 -8.23 -9.16 7.39
C TRP A 2 -9.52 -8.55 7.98
N GLU A 3 -10.65 -9.22 7.83
CA GLU A 3 -11.94 -8.80 8.38
C GLU A 3 -11.97 -8.70 9.92
N GLU A 4 -11.08 -9.42 10.62
CA GLU A 4 -11.04 -9.50 12.08
C GLU A 4 -9.97 -8.59 12.69
N LEU A 5 -9.26 -7.78 11.90
CA LEU A 5 -8.24 -6.86 12.40
C LEU A 5 -8.85 -5.82 13.34
N ASP A 6 -8.39 -5.83 14.58
CA ASP A 6 -8.76 -4.90 15.66
C ASP A 6 -7.71 -3.81 15.91
N VAL A 7 -6.59 -3.84 15.17
CA VAL A 7 -5.52 -2.85 15.20
C VAL A 7 -5.41 -2.11 13.86
N PRO A 8 -4.99 -0.83 13.86
CA PRO A 8 -4.74 -0.09 12.63
C PRO A 8 -3.76 -0.83 11.71
N ALA A 9 -4.08 -0.91 10.43
CA ALA A 9 -3.28 -1.53 9.40
C ALA A 9 -3.22 -0.63 8.16
N LEU A 10 -2.03 -0.53 7.57
CA LEU A 10 -1.81 0.16 6.30
C LEU A 10 -1.37 -0.86 5.25
N ALA A 11 -2.15 -0.98 4.18
CA ALA A 11 -1.82 -1.76 3.00
C ALA A 11 -1.41 -0.82 1.86
N ILE A 12 -0.23 -1.03 1.30
CA ILE A 12 0.32 -0.18 0.23
C ILE A 12 0.58 -1.04 -1.01
N PHE A 13 0.20 -0.54 -2.17
CA PHE A 13 0.41 -1.19 -3.47
C PHE A 13 0.96 -0.22 -4.51
N GLY A 14 1.78 -0.72 -5.43
CA GLY A 14 2.11 -0.04 -6.67
C GLY A 14 1.10 -0.45 -7.75
N LEU A 15 0.53 0.51 -8.49
CA LEU A 15 -0.49 0.20 -9.51
C LEU A 15 0.05 -0.70 -10.62
N GLU A 16 1.32 -0.51 -11.00
CA GLU A 16 2.02 -1.25 -12.04
C GLU A 16 2.73 -2.50 -11.50
N ASP A 17 2.44 -2.93 -10.27
CA ASP A 17 2.93 -4.21 -9.75
C ASP A 17 2.39 -5.36 -10.63
N THR A 18 3.31 -6.17 -11.15
CA THR A 18 3.00 -7.35 -11.97
C THR A 18 2.91 -8.64 -11.16
N ASN A 19 3.27 -8.60 -9.87
CA ASN A 19 3.20 -9.73 -8.95
C ASN A 19 1.81 -9.85 -8.30
N VAL A 20 1.16 -8.71 -8.01
CA VAL A 20 -0.13 -8.65 -7.32
C VAL A 20 -1.05 -7.62 -8.00
N PRO A 21 -2.32 -7.95 -8.28
CA PRO A 21 -3.27 -6.99 -8.83
C PRO A 21 -3.67 -5.96 -7.78
N ALA A 22 -3.08 -4.75 -7.85
CA ALA A 22 -3.27 -3.69 -6.86
C ALA A 22 -4.75 -3.27 -6.70
N LEU A 23 -5.44 -2.97 -7.81
CA LEU A 23 -6.84 -2.51 -7.78
C LEU A 23 -7.82 -3.59 -7.29
N GLU A 24 -7.57 -4.85 -7.64
CA GLU A 24 -8.38 -5.97 -7.12
C GLU A 24 -8.16 -6.12 -5.61
N SER A 25 -6.91 -6.00 -5.16
CA SER A 25 -6.55 -6.08 -3.74
C SER A 25 -7.18 -4.94 -2.94
N GLU A 26 -7.12 -3.70 -3.46
CA GLU A 26 -7.80 -2.53 -2.90
C GLU A 26 -9.30 -2.77 -2.78
N THR A 27 -9.96 -3.19 -3.87
CA THR A 27 -11.40 -3.47 -3.89
C THR A 27 -11.78 -4.51 -2.84
N ARG A 28 -11.00 -5.60 -2.75
CA ARG A 28 -11.24 -6.67 -1.78
C ARG A 28 -11.13 -6.17 -0.34
N LEU A 29 -10.12 -5.37 -0.02
CA LEU A 29 -9.91 -4.81 1.31
C LEU A 29 -10.98 -3.77 1.68
N GLN A 30 -11.35 -2.88 0.74
CA GLN A 30 -12.42 -1.90 0.94
C GLN A 30 -13.78 -2.57 1.18
N THR A 31 -14.06 -3.69 0.49
CA THR A 31 -15.32 -4.44 0.65
C THR A 31 -15.49 -5.01 2.06
N LEU A 32 -14.40 -5.24 2.81
CA LEU A 32 -14.47 -5.69 4.20
C LEU A 32 -15.11 -4.65 5.12
N SER A 33 -15.18 -3.38 4.71
CA SER A 33 -15.73 -2.27 5.50
C SER A 33 -15.12 -2.17 6.91
N ASN A 34 -13.87 -2.63 7.08
CA ASN A 34 -13.14 -2.55 8.34
C ASN A 34 -12.39 -1.21 8.42
N SER A 35 -12.81 -0.33 9.33
CA SER A 35 -12.23 1.00 9.52
C SER A 35 -10.78 1.00 9.99
N ASN A 36 -10.27 -0.14 10.47
CA ASN A 36 -8.88 -0.26 10.87
C ASN A 36 -7.94 -0.44 9.69
N ILE A 37 -8.44 -0.70 8.48
CA ILE A 37 -7.62 -0.92 7.29
C ILE A 37 -7.63 0.34 6.44
N THR A 38 -6.45 0.94 6.28
CA THR A 38 -6.19 1.98 5.27
C THR A 38 -5.51 1.33 4.07
N VAL A 39 -5.96 1.66 2.86
CA VAL A 39 -5.35 1.19 1.62
C VAL A 39 -4.84 2.38 0.82
N LYS A 40 -3.62 2.28 0.29
CA LYS A 40 -3.05 3.25 -0.64
C LYS A 40 -2.50 2.56 -1.88
N VAL A 41 -2.82 3.10 -3.05
CA VAL A 41 -2.30 2.66 -4.35
C VAL A 41 -1.54 3.81 -4.99
N TYR A 42 -0.30 3.55 -5.42
CA TYR A 42 0.58 4.55 -6.01
C TYR A 42 0.73 4.30 -7.52
N GLU A 43 0.29 5.26 -8.35
CA GLU A 43 0.46 5.24 -9.80
C GLU A 43 1.93 5.48 -10.19
N GLY A 44 2.38 4.87 -11.29
CA GLY A 44 3.77 4.94 -11.77
C GLY A 44 4.77 4.14 -10.93
N SER A 45 4.29 3.17 -10.14
CA SER A 45 5.08 2.37 -9.21
C SER A 45 4.77 0.89 -9.29
N GLY A 46 5.84 0.09 -9.27
CA GLY A 46 5.77 -1.36 -9.35
C GLY A 46 5.84 -2.02 -7.97
N HIS A 47 6.31 -3.26 -7.96
CA HIS A 47 6.38 -4.07 -6.75
C HIS A 47 7.19 -3.45 -5.61
N ASN A 48 8.29 -2.75 -5.91
CA ASN A 48 9.13 -2.16 -4.87
C ASN A 48 8.71 -0.73 -4.51
N LEU A 49 7.58 -0.25 -5.05
CA LEU A 49 7.09 1.12 -4.86
C LEU A 49 8.13 2.17 -5.30
N GLU A 50 8.95 1.80 -6.29
CA GLU A 50 9.97 2.64 -6.89
C GLU A 50 9.39 3.53 -8.00
N THR A 51 10.08 4.62 -8.33
CA THR A 51 9.93 5.27 -9.63
C THR A 51 11.25 5.91 -10.06
N PRO A 52 11.65 5.80 -11.35
CA PRO A 52 10.99 5.02 -12.40
C PRO A 52 11.00 3.50 -12.13
N LEU A 53 10.12 2.76 -12.83
CA LEU A 53 10.00 1.31 -12.69
C LEU A 53 11.34 0.62 -12.98
N GLY A 54 11.75 -0.33 -12.13
CA GLY A 54 12.95 -1.14 -12.32
C GLY A 54 14.23 -0.59 -11.67
N GLU A 55 14.15 0.52 -10.92
CA GLU A 55 15.28 1.02 -10.09
C GLU A 55 15.59 0.08 -8.90
N GLY A 56 14.61 -0.73 -8.47
CA GLY A 56 14.83 -1.84 -7.54
C GLY A 56 15.02 -1.48 -6.06
N ASN A 57 15.50 -2.48 -5.30
CA ASN A 57 15.44 -2.69 -3.83
C ASN A 57 15.98 -1.57 -2.89
N LEU A 58 16.42 -0.43 -3.41
CA LEU A 58 17.00 0.65 -2.62
C LEU A 58 16.30 2.01 -2.79
N VAL A 59 15.35 2.10 -3.72
CA VAL A 59 14.70 3.37 -4.06
C VAL A 59 13.19 3.24 -3.89
N VAL A 60 12.72 3.33 -2.66
CA VAL A 60 11.30 3.54 -2.38
C VAL A 60 11.01 5.03 -2.53
N ARG A 61 9.88 5.39 -3.17
CA ARG A 61 9.50 6.80 -3.32
C ARG A 61 9.33 7.49 -1.97
N GLN A 62 9.78 8.74 -1.89
CA GLN A 62 9.69 9.51 -0.65
C GLN A 62 8.25 9.65 -0.14
N GLU A 63 7.27 9.85 -1.03
CA GLU A 63 5.85 9.96 -0.64
C GLU A 63 5.31 8.70 0.07
N VAL A 64 5.80 7.52 -0.32
CA VAL A 64 5.44 6.24 0.31
C VAL A 64 6.03 6.18 1.72
N LEU A 65 7.30 6.61 1.87
CA LEU A 65 7.97 6.69 3.17
C LEU A 65 7.31 7.71 4.10
N ASP A 66 6.90 8.86 3.56
CA ASP A 66 6.20 9.90 4.31
C ASP A 66 4.83 9.39 4.81
N ASP A 67 4.09 8.68 3.96
CA ASP A 67 2.81 8.08 4.34
C ASP A 67 2.95 6.97 5.38
N LEU A 68 3.99 6.14 5.27
CA LEU A 68 4.32 5.14 6.28
C LEU A 68 4.67 5.79 7.62
N LEU A 69 5.51 6.84 7.60
CA LEU A 69 5.88 7.60 8.80
C LEU A 69 4.64 8.24 9.44
N ASN A 70 3.80 8.88 8.64
CA ASN A 70 2.56 9.50 9.12
C ASN A 70 1.63 8.47 9.76
N PHE A 71 1.49 7.29 9.16
CA PHE A 71 0.70 6.20 9.73
C PHE A 71 1.26 5.73 11.09
N ILE A 72 2.58 5.53 11.19
CA ILE A 72 3.24 5.12 12.43
C ILE A 72 3.10 6.19 13.52
N MET A 73 3.20 7.46 13.17
CA MET A 73 3.12 8.56 14.15
C MET A 73 1.69 8.89 14.61
N SER A 74 0.68 8.46 13.85
CA SER A 74 -0.74 8.78 14.12
C SER A 74 -1.51 7.67 14.82
N ASN A 75 -0.87 6.53 15.10
CA ASN A 75 -1.47 5.36 15.77
C ASN A 75 -0.57 4.90 16.92
#